data_AF-A0A3D5EKX1-F1
#
_entry.id   AF-A0A3D5EKX1-F1
#
_cell.length_a   1.000
_cell.length_b   1.000
_cell.length_c   1.000
_cell.angle_alpha   90.00
_cell.angle_beta   90.00
_cell.angle_gamma   90.00
#
_symmetry.space_group_name_H-M   'P 1'
#
loop_
_entity.id
_entity.type
_entity.pdbx_description
1 polymer ?
#
loop_
_entity_poly.entity_id
_entity_poly.type
_entity_poly.pdbx_seq_one_letter_code
_entity_poly.pdbx_strand_id
1 'polypeptide(L)'
;MDTIVCDWQIVTVEDDGHRIGQVLWGICVEDKSFRFGKGDYICTSRIVKINPKTNLLKTASGSIYKVIGEGKKVAIDYRDFELLRHGFSPEQIEALKTTTFRH
;
A
#
# COMPACT_ATOMS: atom_id res chain seq x y z
N MET A 1 -15.98 1.72 -5.44
CA MET A 1 -15.81 2.33 -4.11
C MET A 1 -14.76 3.40 -4.26
N ASP A 2 -15.02 4.60 -3.75
CA ASP A 2 -14.21 5.79 -3.98
C ASP A 2 -13.58 6.22 -2.65
N THR A 3 -12.28 5.96 -2.54
CA THR A 3 -11.48 6.26 -1.34
C THR A 3 -10.34 7.19 -1.73
N ILE A 4 -10.10 8.24 -0.94
CA ILE A 4 -8.98 9.17 -1.13
C ILE A 4 -7.87 8.81 -0.15
N VAL A 5 -6.64 8.71 -0.66
CA VAL A 5 -5.46 8.24 0.08
C VAL A 5 -4.32 9.25 -0.06
N CYS A 6 -3.66 9.59 1.04
CA CYS A 6 -2.42 10.38 1.08
C CYS A 6 -1.24 9.54 1.61
N ASP A 7 -0.04 10.13 1.59
CA ASP A 7 1.21 9.50 2.09
C ASP A 7 1.39 8.08 1.55
N TRP A 8 1.12 7.94 0.25
CA TRP A 8 0.83 6.67 -0.37
C TRP A 8 2.08 6.06 -1.01
N GLN A 9 2.08 4.73 -1.06
CA GLN A 9 3.16 3.95 -1.61
C GLN A 9 2.58 2.83 -2.48
N ILE A 10 3.14 2.66 -3.68
CA ILE A 10 2.94 1.44 -4.46
C ILE A 10 3.99 0.45 -3.99
N VAL A 11 3.52 -0.60 -3.33
CA VAL A 11 4.37 -1.64 -2.76
C VAL A 11 4.37 -2.83 -3.70
N THR A 12 5.53 -3.14 -4.28
CA THR A 12 5.76 -4.38 -5.02
C THR A 12 6.04 -5.49 -4.02
N VAL A 13 5.30 -6.59 -4.11
CA VAL A 13 5.52 -7.77 -3.27
C VAL A 13 6.27 -8.80 -4.10
N GLU A 14 7.42 -9.23 -3.60
CA GLU A 14 8.33 -10.16 -4.25
C GLU A 14 8.51 -11.41 -3.39
N ASP A 15 8.63 -12.57 -4.01
CA ASP A 15 8.93 -13.84 -3.35
C ASP A 15 10.04 -14.53 -4.10
N ASP A 16 11.13 -14.84 -3.40
CA ASP A 16 12.36 -15.42 -3.96
C ASP A 16 12.82 -14.72 -5.25
N GLY A 17 12.86 -13.38 -5.24
CA GLY A 17 13.26 -12.55 -6.38
C GLY A 17 12.22 -12.43 -7.51
N HIS A 18 11.05 -13.05 -7.38
CA HIS A 18 9.97 -12.99 -8.35
C HIS A 18 8.86 -12.06 -7.90
N ARG A 19 8.46 -11.12 -8.77
CA ARG A 19 7.35 -10.22 -8.49
C ARG A 19 6.00 -10.97 -8.49
N ILE A 20 5.34 -11.02 -7.34
CA ILE A 20 3.98 -11.57 -7.18
C ILE A 20 2.92 -10.54 -7.59
N GLY A 21 3.11 -9.29 -7.22
CA GLY A 21 2.08 -8.26 -7.42
C GLY A 21 2.45 -6.90 -6.88
N GLN A 22 1.50 -5.97 -7.00
CA GLN A 22 1.60 -4.64 -6.39
C GLN A 22 0.34 -4.35 -5.60
N VAL A 23 0.49 -3.70 -4.46
CA VAL A 23 -0.62 -3.18 -3.64
C VAL A 23 -0.44 -1.69 -3.39
N LEU A 24 -1.51 -1.01 -3.02
CA LEU A 24 -1.46 0.34 -2.50
C LEU A 24 -1.41 0.28 -0.98
N TRP A 25 -0.43 0.97 -0.41
CA TRP A 25 -0.39 1.30 1.01
C TRP A 25 -0.50 2.81 1.19
N GLY A 26 -1.17 3.31 2.24
CA GLY A 26 -1.24 4.75 2.52
C GLY A 26 -2.26 5.08 3.60
N ILE A 27 -2.53 6.38 3.79
CA ILE A 27 -3.42 6.88 4.85
C ILE A 27 -4.74 7.37 4.26
N CYS A 28 -5.85 6.93 4.85
CA CYS A 28 -7.19 7.32 4.46
C CYS A 28 -7.44 8.80 4.76
N VAL A 29 -7.82 9.55 3.73
CA VAL A 29 -8.28 10.95 3.86
C VAL A 29 -9.80 11.00 3.93
N GLU A 30 -10.47 10.24 3.06
CA GLU A 30 -11.91 10.14 2.97
C GLU A 30 -12.30 8.79 2.35
N ASP A 31 -13.26 8.09 2.95
CA ASP A 31 -13.85 6.87 2.38
C ASP A 31 -15.37 6.98 2.37
N LYS A 32 -15.97 7.08 1.18
CA LYS A 32 -17.43 7.18 1.05
C LYS A 32 -18.17 5.87 1.32
N SER A 33 -17.44 4.77 1.47
CA SER A 33 -17.98 3.45 1.79
C SER A 33 -17.97 3.12 3.28
N PHE A 34 -17.50 4.03 4.13
CA PHE A 34 -17.38 3.84 5.59
C PHE A 34 -16.57 2.60 6.01
N ARG A 35 -15.68 2.11 5.14
CA ARG A 35 -14.76 0.99 5.45
C ARG A 35 -13.55 1.45 6.26
N PHE A 36 -13.18 2.72 6.10
CA PHE A 36 -12.01 3.32 6.71
C PHE A 36 -12.38 4.67 7.30
N GLY A 37 -11.98 4.92 8.54
CA GLY A 37 -11.97 6.25 9.14
C GLY A 37 -10.87 7.12 8.56
N LYS A 38 -11.00 8.44 8.75
CA LYS A 38 -9.92 9.38 8.42
C LYS A 38 -8.71 9.11 9.32
N GLY A 39 -7.54 8.96 8.73
CA GLY A 39 -6.29 8.63 9.43
C GLY A 39 -6.01 7.13 9.52
N ASP A 40 -6.96 6.27 9.15
CA ASP A 40 -6.72 4.83 9.09
C ASP A 40 -5.71 4.50 7.99
N TYR A 41 -4.86 3.51 8.24
CA TYR A 41 -4.02 2.97 7.19
C TYR A 41 -4.87 2.10 6.24
N ILE A 42 -4.45 2.04 4.99
CA ILE A 42 -5.07 1.23 3.95
C ILE A 42 -3.98 0.36 3.35
N CYS A 43 -4.19 -0.96 3.35
CA CYS A 43 -3.46 -1.90 2.51
C CYS A 43 -4.45 -2.57 1.57
N THR A 44 -4.34 -2.32 0.27
CA THR A 44 -5.33 -2.80 -0.69
C THR A 44 -5.07 -4.23 -1.17
N SER A 45 -6.07 -4.84 -1.80
CA SER A 45 -5.83 -5.96 -2.72
C SER A 45 -4.94 -5.54 -3.90
N ARG A 46 -4.47 -6.51 -4.69
CA ARG A 46 -3.61 -6.30 -5.87
C ARG A 46 -4.12 -5.17 -6.78
N ILE A 47 -3.23 -4.25 -7.14
CA ILE A 47 -3.47 -3.22 -8.15
C ILE A 47 -3.50 -3.88 -9.53
N VAL A 48 -4.53 -3.57 -10.32
CA VAL A 48 -4.69 -4.05 -11.70
C VAL A 48 -4.57 -2.94 -12.73
N LYS A 49 -4.77 -1.68 -12.32
CA LYS A 49 -4.63 -0.52 -13.21
C LYS A 49 -4.23 0.72 -12.42
N ILE A 50 -3.30 1.49 -12.97
CA ILE A 50 -2.92 2.82 -12.48
C ILE A 50 -3.18 3.79 -13.62
N ASN A 51 -3.87 4.89 -13.32
CA ASN A 51 -4.06 6.00 -14.24
C ASN A 51 -3.35 7.25 -13.69
N PRO A 52 -2.10 7.52 -14.10
CA PRO A 52 -1.33 8.66 -13.61
C PRO A 52 -1.96 10.02 -13.95
N LYS A 53 -2.72 10.12 -15.04
CA LYS A 53 -3.35 11.40 -15.44
C LYS A 53 -4.43 11.86 -14.46
N THR A 54 -5.11 10.90 -13.85
CA THR A 54 -6.22 11.16 -12.92
C THR A 54 -5.87 10.80 -11.48
N ASN A 55 -4.65 10.32 -11.22
CA ASN A 55 -4.21 9.77 -9.94
C ASN A 55 -5.19 8.72 -9.38
N LEU A 56 -5.70 7.83 -10.24
CA LEU A 56 -6.62 6.77 -9.85
C LEU A 56 -5.95 5.40 -9.96
N LEU A 57 -6.20 4.55 -8.97
CA LEU A 57 -5.78 3.16 -8.95
C LEU A 57 -7.01 2.27 -8.87
N LYS A 58 -7.04 1.22 -9.68
CA LYS A 58 -8.05 0.16 -9.60
C LYS A 58 -7.41 -1.11 -9.10
N THR A 59 -8.12 -1.76 -8.19
CA THR A 59 -7.67 -3.02 -7.57
C THR A 59 -8.46 -4.21 -8.11
N ALA A 60 -7.94 -5.42 -7.88
CA ALA A 60 -8.55 -6.68 -8.32
C ALA A 60 -9.94 -6.91 -7.71
N SER A 61 -10.18 -6.42 -6.49
CA SER A 61 -11.50 -6.41 -5.85
C SER A 61 -12.49 -5.41 -6.48
N GLY A 62 -12.06 -4.62 -7.46
CA GLY A 62 -12.88 -3.60 -8.12
C GLY A 62 -12.93 -2.25 -7.40
N SER A 63 -12.26 -2.10 -6.24
CA SER A 63 -12.17 -0.81 -5.53
C SER A 63 -11.30 0.19 -6.30
N ILE A 64 -11.67 1.47 -6.24
CA ILE A 64 -10.97 2.59 -6.87
C ILE A 64 -10.43 3.52 -5.77
N TYR A 65 -9.14 3.81 -5.84
CA TYR A 65 -8.47 4.69 -4.90
C TYR A 65 -7.94 5.91 -5.65
N LYS A 66 -8.26 7.10 -5.16
CA LYS A 66 -7.66 8.35 -5.61
C LYS A 66 -6.50 8.68 -4.70
N VAL A 67 -5.32 8.84 -5.27
CA VAL A 67 -4.14 9.23 -4.50
C VAL A 67 -3.89 10.74 -4.61
N ILE A 68 -3.47 11.35 -3.50
CA ILE A 68 -3.13 12.77 -3.43
C ILE A 68 -1.73 12.94 -2.82
N GLY A 69 -1.02 13.97 -3.27
CA GLY A 69 0.38 14.21 -2.91
C GLY A 69 1.35 13.29 -3.63
N GLU A 70 2.63 13.41 -3.28
CA GLU A 70 3.69 12.58 -3.82
C GLU A 70 3.61 11.16 -3.26
N GLY A 71 3.82 10.18 -4.14
CA GLY A 71 3.85 8.77 -3.77
C GLY A 71 5.21 8.16 -3.97
N LYS A 72 5.49 7.10 -3.20
CA LYS A 72 6.72 6.31 -3.35
C LYS A 72 6.45 4.98 -4.03
N LYS A 73 7.51 4.38 -4.57
CA LYS A 73 7.51 2.99 -5.03
C LYS A 73 8.57 2.26 -4.23
N VAL A 74 8.18 1.13 -3.66
CA VAL A 74 9.05 0.30 -2.81
C VAL A 74 8.78 -1.16 -3.10
N ALA A 75 9.74 -2.03 -2.79
CA ALA A 75 9.58 -3.47 -2.85
C ALA A 75 9.74 -4.06 -1.45
N ILE A 76 8.95 -5.08 -1.14
CA ILE A 76 9.06 -5.88 0.09
C ILE A 76 9.06 -7.35 -0.26
N ASP A 77 9.65 -8.15 0.64
CA ASP A 77 9.57 -9.60 0.56
C ASP A 77 8.18 -10.07 1.02
N TYR A 78 7.69 -11.14 0.40
CA TYR A 78 6.38 -11.72 0.69
C TYR A 78 6.23 -12.10 2.16
N ARG A 79 7.32 -12.49 2.83
CA ARG A 79 7.35 -12.79 4.28
C ARG A 79 6.94 -11.60 5.14
N ASP A 80 7.16 -10.37 4.67
CA ASP A 80 6.78 -9.16 5.40
C ASP A 80 5.40 -8.62 5.01
N PHE A 81 4.75 -9.23 4.02
CA PHE A 81 3.48 -8.73 3.52
C PHE A 81 2.40 -8.71 4.61
N GLU A 82 2.46 -9.63 5.58
CA GLU A 82 1.56 -9.61 6.74
C GLU A 82 1.70 -8.35 7.60
N LEU A 83 2.93 -7.87 7.82
CA LEU A 83 3.16 -6.64 8.57
C LEU A 83 2.53 -5.43 7.84
N LEU A 84 2.66 -5.41 6.51
CA LEU A 84 2.03 -4.38 5.68
C LEU A 84 0.50 -4.40 5.84
N ARG A 85 -0.12 -5.59 5.88
CA ARG A 85 -1.57 -5.75 6.11
C ARG A 85 -2.00 -5.34 7.52
N HIS A 86 -1.11 -5.44 8.50
CA HIS A 86 -1.32 -4.95 9.86
C HIS A 86 -1.00 -3.45 10.04
N GLY A 87 -0.71 -2.74 8.95
CA GLY A 87 -0.59 -1.29 8.95
C GLY A 87 0.80 -0.75 9.21
N PHE A 88 1.82 -1.60 9.27
CA PHE A 88 3.19 -1.13 9.25
C PHE A 88 3.51 -0.54 7.88
N SER A 89 4.11 0.65 7.85
CA SER A 89 4.62 1.22 6.61
C SER A 89 5.84 0.42 6.11
N PRO A 90 6.14 0.46 4.81
CA PRO A 90 7.36 -0.15 4.27
C PRO A 90 8.63 0.30 5.02
N GLU A 91 8.75 1.56 5.39
CA GLU A 91 9.88 2.08 6.18
C GLU A 91 9.92 1.49 7.60
N GLN A 92 8.77 1.30 8.25
CA GLN A 92 8.71 0.65 9.57
C GLN A 92 9.15 -0.82 9.49
N ILE A 93 8.74 -1.53 8.44
CA ILE A 93 9.15 -2.92 8.18
C ILE A 93 10.67 -2.99 8.00
N GLU A 94 11.25 -2.09 7.20
CA GLU A 94 12.69 -2.02 6.98
C GLU A 94 13.48 -1.73 8.28
N ALA A 95 12.96 -0.84 9.12
CA ALA A 95 13.56 -0.53 10.42
C ALA A 95 13.55 -1.72 11.39
N LEU A 96 12.47 -2.51 11.41
CA LEU A 96 12.35 -3.73 12.22
C LEU A 96 13.38 -4.79 11.82
N LYS A 97 13.59 -4.97 10.51
CA LYS A 97 14.61 -5.89 9.99
C LYS A 97 16.00 -5.47 10.43
N THR A 98 16.35 -4.20 10.20
CA THR A 98 17.67 -3.66 10.52
C THR A 98 18.00 -3.77 12.02
N THR A 99 16.99 -3.67 12.88
CA THR A 99 17.16 -3.82 14.33
C THR A 99 17.37 -5.30 14.73
N THR A 100 16.72 -6.24 14.03
CA THR A 100 16.82 -7.68 14.31
C THR A 100 18.19 -8.27 13.95
N PHE A 101 18.88 -7.73 12.94
CA PHE A 101 20.22 -8.18 12.53
C PHE A 101 21.39 -7.59 13.36
N ARG A 102 21.12 -6.89 14.47
CA ARG A 102 22.13 -6.25 15.33
C ARG A 102 22.49 -7.03 16.60
N HIS A 103 22.18 -8.32 16.69
CA HIS A 103 22.54 -9.18 17.83
C HIS A 103 23.36 -10.39 17.41
#